data_AF-A0A1P8U5R4-F1
#
_entry.id   AF-A0A1P8U5R4-F1
#
_cell.length_a   1.000
_cell.length_b   1.000
_cell.length_c   1.000
_cell.angle_alpha   90.00
_cell.angle_beta   90.00
_cell.angle_gamma   90.00
#
_symmetry.space_group_name_H-M   'P 1'
#
loop_
_entity.id
_entity.type
_entity.pdbx_description
1 polymer ?
#
loop_
_entity_poly.entity_id
_entity_poly.type
_entity_poly.pdbx_seq_one_letter_code
_entity_poly.pdbx_strand_id
1 'polypeptide(L)'
;MNTWQRRNPSGVAKLECGNSGYGWRHIAAGKAQDWQNIINKYNLGTDWATFAKWNIGNTVGAPASAPYNSANQTYTYQAPLQIRNAQGQVVRTYTVKVPVGSTTERIITAFPS
;
A
#
# COMPACT_ATOMS: atom_id res chain seq x y z
N MET A 1 -6.52 2.82 -14.43
CA MET A 1 -7.04 2.64 -13.05
C MET A 1 -6.63 1.25 -12.59
N ASN A 2 -6.04 1.11 -11.40
CA ASN A 2 -5.66 -0.20 -10.86
C ASN A 2 -6.75 -0.71 -9.91
N THR A 3 -7.06 -2.00 -10.00
CA THR A 3 -8.11 -2.63 -9.20
C THR A 3 -7.63 -4.00 -8.74
N TRP A 4 -7.74 -4.28 -7.44
CA TRP A 4 -7.32 -5.55 -6.86
C TRP A 4 -8.45 -6.19 -6.05
N GLN A 5 -8.50 -7.52 -6.04
CA GLN A 5 -9.37 -8.25 -5.12
C GLN A 5 -8.80 -8.19 -3.71
N ARG A 6 -9.65 -7.82 -2.74
CA ARG A 6 -9.36 -7.83 -1.31
C ARG A 6 -9.71 -9.20 -0.77
N ARG A 7 -8.85 -9.78 0.06
CA ARG A 7 -9.08 -11.14 0.56
C ARG A 7 -9.79 -11.21 1.91
N ASN A 8 -9.43 -10.35 2.86
CA ASN A 8 -10.07 -10.34 4.19
C ASN A 8 -10.02 -8.93 4.85
N PRO A 9 -11.17 -8.24 5.03
CA PRO A 9 -12.48 -8.62 4.51
C PRO A 9 -12.48 -8.60 2.97
N SER A 10 -13.36 -9.39 2.36
CA SER A 10 -13.44 -9.53 0.91
C SER A 10 -14.05 -8.30 0.22
N GLY A 11 -13.77 -8.16 -1.06
CA GLY A 11 -14.30 -7.09 -1.93
C GLY A 11 -13.24 -6.58 -2.88
N VAL A 12 -13.34 -5.34 -3.33
CA VAL A 12 -12.41 -4.76 -4.30
C VAL A 12 -11.69 -3.53 -3.73
N ALA A 13 -10.43 -3.33 -4.10
CA ALA A 13 -9.67 -2.12 -3.79
C ALA A 13 -9.38 -1.36 -5.09
N LYS A 14 -9.92 -0.15 -5.21
CA LYS A 14 -9.87 0.69 -6.41
C LYS A 14 -8.87 1.83 -6.21
N LEU A 15 -7.76 1.79 -6.94
CA LEU A 15 -6.83 2.91 -7.02
C LEU A 15 -7.21 3.79 -8.21
N GLU A 16 -8.05 4.76 -7.91
CA GLU A 16 -8.43 5.85 -8.80
C GLU A 16 -7.31 6.90 -8.91
N CYS A 17 -7.38 7.76 -9.93
CA CYS A 17 -6.51 8.94 -10.02
C CYS A 17 -6.62 9.80 -8.74
N GLY A 18 -7.85 9.95 -8.25
CA GLY A 18 -8.14 10.62 -6.98
C GLY A 18 -7.90 12.13 -7.00
N ASN A 19 -7.77 12.70 -5.81
CA ASN A 19 -7.56 14.13 -5.57
C ASN A 19 -6.64 14.34 -4.35
N SER A 20 -6.71 15.49 -3.68
CA SER A 20 -5.90 15.77 -2.49
C SER A 20 -6.27 14.93 -1.27
N GLY A 21 -7.43 14.27 -1.25
CA GLY A 21 -7.93 13.47 -0.11
C GLY A 21 -7.95 11.96 -0.32
N TYR A 22 -7.80 11.48 -1.55
CA TYR A 22 -7.75 10.03 -1.82
C TYR A 22 -7.04 9.68 -3.13
N GLY A 23 -6.71 8.40 -3.31
CA GLY A 23 -6.23 7.84 -4.58
C GLY A 23 -4.78 8.18 -4.91
N TRP A 24 -4.41 7.98 -6.17
CA TRP A 24 -3.01 8.07 -6.60
C TRP A 24 -2.39 9.44 -6.41
N ARG A 25 -3.14 10.52 -6.69
CA ARG A 25 -2.67 11.91 -6.48
C ARG A 25 -2.39 12.20 -5.01
N HIS A 26 -3.22 11.71 -4.10
CA HIS A 26 -3.01 11.85 -2.66
C HIS A 26 -1.75 11.09 -2.20
N ILE A 27 -1.55 9.86 -2.67
CA ILE A 27 -0.34 9.07 -2.38
C ILE A 27 0.91 9.76 -2.93
N ALA A 28 0.86 10.25 -4.17
CA ALA A 28 1.98 10.94 -4.80
C ALA A 28 2.38 12.20 -4.02
N ALA A 29 1.40 13.00 -3.60
CA ALA A 29 1.65 14.24 -2.88
C ALA A 29 2.14 14.03 -1.43
N GLY A 30 1.66 12.98 -0.75
CA GLY A 30 1.90 12.80 0.69
C GLY A 30 2.87 11.68 1.06
N LYS A 31 3.06 10.68 0.19
CA LYS A 31 3.71 9.39 0.53
C LYS A 31 4.76 8.92 -0.48
N ALA A 32 4.93 9.59 -1.62
CA ALA A 32 5.95 9.20 -2.61
C ALA A 32 7.36 9.13 -2.01
N GLN A 33 7.71 10.09 -1.15
CA GLN A 33 9.02 10.13 -0.51
C GLN A 33 9.25 8.94 0.45
N ASP A 34 8.21 8.46 1.14
CA ASP A 34 8.32 7.29 2.03
C ASP A 34 8.75 6.04 1.25
N TRP A 35 8.17 5.84 0.06
CA TRP A 35 8.54 4.76 -0.86
C TRP A 35 9.93 4.95 -1.46
N GLN A 36 10.23 6.17 -1.92
CA GLN A 36 11.53 6.50 -2.53
C GLN A 36 12.68 6.34 -1.53
N ASN A 37 12.47 6.67 -0.26
CA ASN A 37 13.48 6.52 0.79
C ASN A 37 13.88 5.05 0.98
N ILE A 38 12.92 4.11 0.91
CA ILE A 38 13.22 2.66 1.00
C ILE A 38 14.03 2.23 -0.24
N ILE A 39 13.61 2.63 -1.44
CA ILE A 39 14.30 2.30 -2.68
C ILE A 39 15.74 2.78 -2.65
N ASN A 40 15.97 4.04 -2.27
CA ASN A 40 17.31 4.63 -2.22
C ASN A 40 18.18 3.94 -1.15
N LYS A 41 17.60 3.64 0.01
CA LYS A 41 18.31 3.01 1.12
C LYS A 41 18.82 1.61 0.79
N TYR A 42 18.08 0.84 0.00
CA TYR A 42 18.43 -0.54 -0.33
C TYR A 42 18.77 -0.76 -1.81
N ASN A 43 18.94 0.31 -2.58
CA ASN A 43 19.27 0.29 -4.00
C ASN A 43 18.43 -0.70 -4.83
N LEU A 44 17.09 -0.62 -4.70
CA LEU A 44 16.16 -1.63 -5.24
C LEU A 44 15.98 -1.61 -6.77
N GLY A 45 16.66 -0.71 -7.49
CA GLY A 45 16.64 -0.68 -8.97
C GLY A 45 15.26 -0.43 -9.60
N THR A 46 14.36 0.25 -8.89
CA THR A 46 12.98 0.53 -9.33
C THR A 46 12.59 1.98 -9.00
N ASP A 47 11.49 2.47 -9.56
CA ASP A 47 10.92 3.76 -9.20
C ASP A 47 9.85 3.62 -8.11
N TRP A 48 9.60 4.70 -7.37
CA TRP A 48 8.63 4.70 -6.28
C TRP A 48 7.22 4.30 -6.72
N ALA A 49 6.81 4.63 -7.95
CA ALA A 49 5.45 4.39 -8.39
C ALA A 49 5.20 2.91 -8.66
N THR A 50 6.13 2.27 -9.35
CA THR A 50 6.13 0.81 -9.59
C THR A 50 6.18 0.06 -8.27
N PHE A 51 7.12 0.43 -7.40
CA PHE A 51 7.29 -0.22 -6.09
C PHE A 51 6.07 -0.10 -5.19
N ALA A 52 5.47 1.09 -5.11
CA ALA A 52 4.27 1.32 -4.31
C ALA A 52 3.08 0.51 -4.84
N LYS A 53 2.81 0.55 -6.15
CA LYS A 53 1.68 -0.18 -6.75
C LYS A 53 1.78 -1.69 -6.55
N TRP A 54 2.98 -2.25 -6.69
CA TRP A 54 3.21 -3.67 -6.45
C TRP A 54 2.90 -4.05 -4.99
N ASN A 55 3.42 -3.27 -4.03
CA ASN A 55 3.20 -3.52 -2.61
C ASN A 55 1.74 -3.28 -2.17
N ILE A 56 1.05 -2.30 -2.77
CA ILE A 56 -0.39 -2.08 -2.54
C ILE A 56 -1.18 -3.32 -2.93
N GLY A 57 -0.95 -3.84 -4.14
CA GLY A 57 -1.64 -5.03 -4.65
C GLY A 57 -1.44 -6.25 -3.77
N ASN A 58 -0.18 -6.50 -3.36
CA ASN A 58 0.13 -7.59 -2.42
C ASN A 58 -0.55 -7.41 -1.06
N THR A 59 -0.57 -6.17 -0.54
CA THR A 59 -1.13 -5.88 0.77
C THR A 59 -2.63 -6.12 0.82
N VAL A 60 -3.38 -5.70 -0.21
CA VAL A 60 -4.83 -5.90 -0.24
C VAL A 60 -5.20 -7.34 -0.66
N GLY A 61 -4.38 -7.98 -1.50
CA GLY A 61 -4.60 -9.36 -1.98
C GLY A 61 -4.24 -10.44 -0.95
N ALA A 62 -3.27 -10.19 -0.07
CA ALA A 62 -2.84 -11.10 0.98
C ALA A 62 -2.51 -10.33 2.28
N PRO A 63 -3.49 -9.66 2.91
CA PRO A 63 -3.26 -8.94 4.15
C PRO A 63 -2.92 -9.88 5.30
N ALA A 64 -2.00 -9.45 6.15
CA ALA A 64 -1.80 -10.02 7.48
C ALA A 64 -2.93 -9.59 8.44
N SER A 65 -3.43 -8.36 8.30
CA SER A 65 -4.60 -7.87 9.04
C SER A 65 -5.32 -6.77 8.27
N ALA A 66 -6.58 -6.51 8.64
CA ALA A 66 -7.38 -5.42 8.09
C ALA A 66 -8.33 -4.83 9.14
N PRO A 67 -7.82 -4.17 10.20
CA PRO A 67 -8.68 -3.55 11.21
C PRO A 67 -9.63 -2.51 10.60
N TYR A 68 -10.87 -2.52 11.08
CA TYR A 68 -11.86 -1.52 10.74
C TYR A 68 -11.68 -0.26 11.60
N ASN A 69 -11.70 0.90 10.96
CA ASN A 69 -11.75 2.20 11.61
C ASN A 69 -13.14 2.80 11.37
N SER A 70 -13.96 2.84 12.43
CA SER A 70 -15.33 3.36 12.39
C SER A 70 -15.41 4.87 12.20
N ALA A 71 -14.41 5.64 12.64
CA ALA A 71 -14.40 7.10 12.51
C ALA A 71 -14.32 7.55 11.04
N ASN A 72 -13.58 6.80 10.22
CA ASN A 72 -13.37 7.11 8.80
C ASN A 72 -14.06 6.13 7.86
N GLN A 73 -14.77 5.13 8.39
CA GLN A 73 -15.42 4.05 7.64
C GLN A 73 -14.46 3.36 6.66
N THR A 74 -13.28 2.97 7.14
CA THR A 74 -12.23 2.34 6.32
C THR A 74 -11.74 1.04 6.93
N TYR A 75 -11.38 0.06 6.09
CA TYR A 75 -10.51 -1.04 6.49
C TYR A 75 -9.06 -0.70 6.15
N THR A 76 -8.16 -0.80 7.14
CA THR A 76 -6.72 -0.57 6.90
C THR A 76 -6.03 -1.89 6.67
N TYR A 77 -5.85 -2.28 5.41
CA TYR A 77 -5.13 -3.51 5.04
C TYR A 77 -3.65 -3.36 5.36
N GLN A 78 -3.07 -4.38 5.99
CA GLN A 78 -1.68 -4.37 6.39
C GLN A 78 -0.98 -5.66 5.99
N ALA A 79 0.23 -5.54 5.45
CA ALA A 79 1.08 -6.69 5.12
C ALA A 79 2.56 -6.35 5.29
N PRO A 80 3.41 -7.35 5.59
CA PRO A 80 4.85 -7.15 5.66
C PRO A 80 5.44 -6.94 4.26
N LEU A 81 6.28 -5.92 4.13
CA LEU A 81 7.19 -5.72 3.00
C LEU A 81 8.58 -6.11 3.49
N GLN A 82 9.12 -7.20 2.94
CA GLN A 82 10.44 -7.72 3.30
C GLN A 82 11.48 -7.28 2.28
N ILE A 83 12.52 -6.60 2.75
CA ILE A 83 13.73 -6.33 1.97
C ILE A 83 14.67 -7.51 2.16
N ARG A 84 15.18 -8.05 1.06
CA ARG A 84 16.08 -9.21 1.04
C ARG A 84 17.42 -8.82 0.41
N ASN A 85 18.51 -9.38 0.93
CA ASN A 85 19.83 -9.25 0.32
C ASN A 85 19.98 -10.19 -0.89
N ALA A 86 21.14 -10.13 -1.56
CA ALA A 86 21.44 -10.98 -2.73
C ALA A 86 21.40 -12.49 -2.41
N GLN A 87 21.57 -12.87 -1.14
CA GLN A 87 21.49 -14.24 -0.65
C GLN A 87 20.05 -14.64 -0.26
N GLY A 88 19.07 -13.77 -0.48
CA GLY A 88 17.65 -14.03 -0.19
C GLY A 88 17.25 -13.87 1.29
N GLN A 89 18.18 -13.48 2.16
CA GLN A 89 17.92 -13.29 3.59
C GLN A 89 17.20 -11.97 3.84
N VAL A 90 16.21 -11.97 4.73
CA VAL A 90 15.49 -10.74 5.11
C VAL A 90 16.40 -9.86 5.96
N VAL A 91 16.68 -8.64 5.47
CA VAL A 91 17.50 -7.65 6.16
C VAL A 91 16.67 -6.54 6.82
N ARG A 92 15.43 -6.35 6.35
CA ARG A 92 14.47 -5.43 6.97
C ARG A 92 13.03 -5.83 6.63
N THR A 93 12.12 -5.59 7.56
CA THR A 93 10.68 -5.65 7.32
C THR A 93 10.06 -4.28 7.62
N TYR A 94 9.18 -3.85 6.73
CA TYR A 94 8.27 -2.71 6.92
C TYR A 94 6.83 -3.22 6.96
N THR A 95 5.93 -2.47 7.57
CA THR A 95 4.49 -2.75 7.45
C THR A 95 3.88 -1.78 6.46
N VAL A 96 3.37 -2.30 5.35
CA VAL A 96 2.60 -1.51 4.38
C VAL A 96 1.19 -1.37 4.90
N LYS A 97 0.64 -0.14 4.89
CA LYS A 97 -0.73 0.17 5.29
C LYS A 97 -1.49 0.73 4.10
N VAL A 98 -2.66 0.16 3.81
CA VAL A 98 -3.55 0.57 2.71
C VAL A 98 -4.98 0.74 3.24
N PRO A 99 -5.37 1.94 3.70
CA PRO A 99 -6.75 2.25 4.03
C PRO A 99 -7.64 2.24 2.78
N VAL A 100 -8.72 1.45 2.84
CA VAL A 100 -9.74 1.33 1.79
C VAL A 100 -11.11 1.65 2.38
N GLY A 101 -11.88 2.51 1.70
CA GLY A 101 -13.25 2.82 2.10
C GLY A 101 -14.13 1.57 2.13
N SER A 102 -14.88 1.36 3.21
CA SER A 102 -15.69 0.15 3.41
C SER A 102 -16.82 0.03 2.38
N THR A 103 -17.42 1.15 1.97
CA THR A 103 -18.50 1.19 0.97
C THR A 103 -18.00 1.60 -0.42
N THR A 104 -17.13 2.60 -0.50
CA THR A 104 -16.68 3.14 -1.81
C THR A 104 -15.66 2.23 -2.49
N GLU A 105 -15.00 1.35 -1.72
CA GLU A 105 -13.93 0.47 -2.19
C GLU A 105 -12.69 1.21 -2.71
N ARG A 106 -12.62 2.52 -2.51
CA ARG A 106 -11.52 3.36 -2.97
C ARG A 106 -10.36 3.28 -2.00
N ILE A 107 -9.15 3.15 -2.53
CA ILE A 107 -7.92 3.33 -1.76
C ILE A 107 -7.80 4.81 -1.40
N ILE A 108 -7.73 5.10 -0.10
CA ILE A 108 -7.57 6.45 0.42
C ILE A 108 -6.11 6.87 0.33
N THR A 109 -5.21 6.05 0.87
CA THR A 109 -3.76 6.28 0.84
C THR A 109 -3.01 4.94 0.88
N ALA A 110 -1.68 4.97 0.76
CA ALA A 110 -0.84 3.78 0.92
C ALA A 110 0.60 4.16 1.25
N PHE A 111 1.17 3.55 2.29
CA PHE A 111 2.53 3.86 2.72
C PHE A 111 3.17 2.72 3.54
N PRO A 112 4.50 2.61 3.53
CA PRO A 112 5.25 1.78 4.46
C PRO A 112 5.46 2.52 5.79
N SER A 113 5.48 1.77 6.90
CA SER A 113 5.88 2.23 8.24
C SER A 113 6.89 1.29 8.88
#